data_AF-A0A4Q3RTH0-F1
#
_entry.id   AF-A0A4Q3RTH0-F1
#
_cell.length_a   1.000
_cell.length_b   1.000
_cell.length_c   1.000
_cell.angle_alpha   90.00
_cell.angle_beta   90.00
_cell.angle_gamma   90.00
#
_symmetry.space_group_name_H-M   'P 1'
#
loop_
_entity.id
_entity.type
_entity.pdbx_description
1 polymer ?
#
loop_
_entity_poly.entity_id
_entity_poly.type
_entity_poly.pdbx_seq_one_letter_code
_entity_poly.pdbx_strand_id
1 'polypeptide(L)'
;MAGFTRLRLFATIITVLSFFTVAAQTEHDNDRYAETRRQQALAAYPTSQWDSLRCAWYGECAVNNAAVVSKLNARACPLTKRMFGWHAHGTSSASYVWESLTDLSYFSYDVDPATGNATNAAALVNWGNNATVLAAKANGVNVNLAVTFFGTTAIFGTFFGNATAQQTLITNLVNHVVTADVKGINIDFEGAGLSTTHLTAYTAFLGNLRTQLLAVRPNSEISIDLQGSAVAAAGYITNLNTVVDLLILMGYDYYWAQNWPGPIAPTWDFPKAAMDPNGHGNVSNDLNTLLRYAPKEKVLLAMPYYGRIWNTTNGCVLPANGNAAPATLTFTNYKNNVSGYYSNTLRDPNAYTAYNCFTNVVDKQSFIDDPYSLQTKYDLIHQRGLAGGAMWRLGYDNGYTDYWDLINNNLSNCAVMPCRDTIYDMGGPLKNYLNRSDYFFTINPPGGNALSLRFLSFNFEAGFDSLWVFDGPDLQSPKIGSFSGTSIPPTIVASSGVMTIKVFTDGATVRAGFAAIYSKCPGQLVRTVASGNWNDPLVWETGTVPLESDSALIMPTHTIVVTGIQNIGKVDISPTATVSMGDATAILIIGP
;
A
#
# COMPACT_ATOMS: atom_id res chain seq x y z
N MET A 1 -71.21 -7.38 4.78
CA MET A 1 -70.29 -6.69 5.70
C MET A 1 -69.06 -7.55 5.88
N ALA A 2 -68.07 -7.33 5.02
CA ALA A 2 -66.73 -7.91 5.11
C ALA A 2 -65.82 -6.82 5.67
N GLY A 3 -64.98 -7.14 6.64
CA GLY A 3 -63.99 -6.22 7.17
C GLY A 3 -63.62 -6.52 8.62
N PHE A 4 -62.32 -6.45 8.91
CA PHE A 4 -61.71 -6.54 10.23
C PHE A 4 -61.44 -7.94 10.81
N THR A 5 -60.65 -8.76 10.11
CA THR A 5 -59.79 -9.76 10.78
C THR A 5 -58.47 -10.04 10.03
N ARG A 6 -57.85 -9.00 9.44
CA ARG A 6 -56.51 -9.09 8.81
C ARG A 6 -55.60 -7.89 9.10
N LEU A 7 -55.60 -7.36 10.33
CA LEU A 7 -54.74 -6.20 10.69
C LEU A 7 -53.93 -6.34 11.98
N ARG A 8 -53.77 -7.55 12.54
CA ARG A 8 -52.92 -7.76 13.74
C ARG A 8 -51.70 -8.67 13.52
N LEU A 9 -51.56 -9.30 12.35
CA LEU A 9 -50.35 -10.08 12.04
C LEU A 9 -49.29 -9.28 11.26
N PHE A 10 -49.66 -8.17 10.62
CA PHE A 10 -48.72 -7.32 9.87
C PHE A 10 -47.96 -6.31 10.73
N ALA A 11 -48.52 -5.86 11.86
CA ALA A 11 -47.86 -4.91 12.75
C ALA A 11 -46.70 -5.58 13.52
N THR A 12 -46.89 -6.80 14.05
CA THR A 12 -45.86 -7.51 14.81
C THR A 12 -44.67 -7.94 13.95
N ILE A 13 -44.90 -8.28 12.67
CA ILE A 13 -43.80 -8.62 11.75
C ILE A 13 -42.98 -7.37 11.40
N ILE A 14 -43.61 -6.21 11.20
CA ILE A 14 -42.89 -4.95 10.90
C ILE A 14 -42.09 -4.46 12.13
N THR A 15 -42.63 -4.57 13.35
CA THR A 15 -41.92 -4.17 14.57
C THR A 15 -40.77 -5.11 14.90
N VAL A 16 -40.93 -6.43 14.71
CA VAL A 16 -39.84 -7.40 14.94
C VAL A 16 -38.74 -7.24 13.88
N LEU A 17 -39.07 -7.02 12.60
CA LEU A 17 -38.05 -6.72 11.59
C LEU A 17 -37.30 -5.41 11.87
N SER A 18 -37.97 -4.37 12.39
CA SER A 18 -37.31 -3.10 12.71
C SER A 18 -36.45 -3.14 13.97
N PHE A 19 -36.74 -4.01 14.94
CA PHE A 19 -35.85 -4.25 16.08
C PHE A 19 -34.61 -5.09 15.70
N PHE A 20 -34.75 -6.09 14.81
CA PHE A 20 -33.61 -6.85 14.31
C PHE A 20 -32.70 -6.03 13.40
N THR A 21 -33.25 -5.16 12.54
CA THR A 21 -32.42 -4.27 11.71
C THR A 21 -31.67 -3.23 12.53
N VAL A 22 -32.28 -2.66 13.58
CA VAL A 22 -31.60 -1.69 14.45
C VAL A 22 -30.50 -2.35 15.30
N ALA A 23 -30.74 -3.55 15.84
CA ALA A 23 -29.73 -4.29 16.62
C ALA A 23 -28.55 -4.79 15.78
N ALA A 24 -28.82 -5.29 14.56
CA ALA A 24 -27.75 -5.67 13.63
C ALA A 24 -26.95 -4.45 13.16
N GLN A 25 -27.60 -3.31 12.90
CA GLN A 25 -26.91 -2.07 12.54
C GLN A 25 -25.97 -1.58 13.66
N THR A 26 -26.38 -1.62 14.93
CA THR A 26 -25.53 -1.23 16.06
C THR A 26 -24.40 -2.23 16.34
N GLU A 27 -24.59 -3.53 16.11
CA GLU A 27 -23.53 -4.53 16.21
C GLU A 27 -22.48 -4.38 15.09
N HIS A 28 -22.92 -4.10 13.85
CA HIS A 28 -22.03 -3.79 12.72
C HIS A 28 -21.25 -2.49 12.90
N ASP A 29 -21.87 -1.46 13.49
CA ASP A 29 -21.17 -0.22 13.86
C ASP A 29 -20.14 -0.48 14.98
N ASN A 30 -20.41 -1.39 15.92
CA ASN A 30 -19.48 -1.76 16.98
C ASN A 30 -18.23 -2.48 16.47
N ASP A 31 -18.34 -3.38 15.49
CA ASP A 31 -17.20 -4.13 14.95
C ASP A 31 -16.28 -3.26 14.09
N ARG A 32 -16.86 -2.38 13.24
CA ARG A 32 -16.10 -1.35 12.53
C ARG A 32 -15.41 -0.40 13.50
N TYR A 33 -16.14 0.05 14.51
CA TYR A 33 -15.60 0.96 15.52
C TYR A 33 -14.50 0.31 16.34
N ALA A 34 -14.61 -0.98 16.65
CA ALA A 34 -13.54 -1.76 17.27
C ALA A 34 -12.30 -1.82 16.38
N GLU A 35 -12.45 -2.09 15.09
CA GLU A 35 -11.30 -2.13 14.17
C GLU A 35 -10.64 -0.77 14.00
N THR A 36 -11.44 0.28 13.80
CA THR A 36 -10.95 1.66 13.75
C THR A 36 -10.18 2.02 15.01
N ARG A 37 -10.68 1.65 16.20
CA ARG A 37 -9.99 1.88 17.48
C ARG A 37 -8.68 1.11 17.60
N ARG A 38 -8.60 -0.14 17.13
CA ARG A 38 -7.34 -0.90 17.12
C ARG A 38 -6.29 -0.22 16.24
N GLN A 39 -6.66 0.20 15.04
CA GLN A 39 -5.77 0.89 14.11
C GLN A 39 -5.28 2.23 14.68
N GLN A 40 -6.18 2.99 15.31
CA GLN A 40 -5.82 4.23 16.02
C GLN A 40 -4.94 3.96 17.24
N ALA A 41 -5.17 2.87 17.96
CA ALA A 41 -4.36 2.49 19.11
C ALA A 41 -2.94 2.08 18.68
N LEU A 42 -2.76 1.36 17.56
CA LEU A 42 -1.43 1.05 17.01
C LEU A 42 -0.60 2.31 16.78
N ALA A 43 -1.24 3.37 16.27
CA ALA A 43 -0.59 4.66 15.98
C ALA A 43 0.01 5.35 17.23
N ALA A 44 -0.45 5.00 18.43
CA ALA A 44 0.06 5.56 19.68
C ALA A 44 1.38 4.89 20.13
N TYR A 45 1.79 3.78 19.52
CA TYR A 45 2.98 3.02 19.89
C TYR A 45 4.06 3.06 18.81
N PRO A 46 5.35 3.03 19.19
CA PRO A 46 6.45 2.89 18.23
C PRO A 46 6.30 1.65 17.35
N THR A 47 6.74 1.74 16.10
CA THR A 47 6.65 0.65 15.11
C THR A 47 7.30 -0.65 15.58
N SER A 48 8.30 -0.57 16.47
CA SER A 48 8.94 -1.72 17.11
C SER A 48 8.01 -2.56 17.99
N GLN A 49 6.88 -2.00 18.44
CA GLN A 49 5.88 -2.71 19.24
C GLN A 49 4.69 -3.22 18.42
N TRP A 50 4.56 -2.81 17.15
CA TRP A 50 3.40 -3.12 16.33
C TRP A 50 3.19 -4.62 16.15
N ASP A 51 4.25 -5.39 15.85
CA ASP A 51 4.13 -6.85 15.67
C ASP A 51 3.62 -7.53 16.95
N SER A 52 4.05 -7.06 18.13
CA SER A 52 3.59 -7.59 19.42
C SER A 52 2.13 -7.24 19.70
N LEU A 53 1.71 -6.02 19.38
CA LEU A 53 0.32 -5.58 19.52
C LEU A 53 -0.60 -6.29 18.52
N ARG A 54 -0.17 -6.43 17.26
CA ARG A 54 -0.90 -7.16 16.23
C ARG A 54 -1.01 -8.65 16.55
N CYS A 55 0.06 -9.26 17.09
CA CYS A 55 0.01 -10.60 17.68
C CYS A 55 -1.06 -10.72 18.76
N ALA A 56 -1.09 -9.77 19.70
CA ALA A 56 -2.05 -9.80 20.81
C ALA A 56 -3.50 -9.61 20.35
N TRP A 57 -3.75 -8.72 19.38
CA TRP A 57 -5.11 -8.34 18.98
C TRP A 57 -5.67 -9.16 17.82
N TYR A 58 -4.84 -9.49 16.84
CA TYR A 58 -5.24 -10.20 15.62
C TYR A 58 -4.79 -11.65 15.60
N GLY A 59 -3.94 -12.09 16.55
CA GLY A 59 -3.29 -13.39 16.50
C GLY A 59 -2.23 -13.49 15.40
N GLU A 60 -1.81 -12.35 14.84
CA GLU A 60 -0.77 -12.23 13.81
C GLU A 60 0.59 -12.20 14.48
N CYS A 61 0.91 -13.29 15.19
CA CYS A 61 2.19 -13.38 15.85
C CYS A 61 3.28 -13.54 14.80
N ALA A 62 4.43 -12.94 15.05
CA ALA A 62 5.65 -13.27 14.33
C ALA A 62 5.99 -14.74 14.62
N VAL A 63 5.30 -15.67 13.93
CA VAL A 63 5.58 -17.10 13.99
C VAL A 63 6.91 -17.31 13.30
N ASN A 64 8.01 -17.18 14.05
CA ASN A 64 9.36 -17.45 13.59
C ASN A 64 9.66 -16.90 12.18
N ASN A 65 9.14 -15.71 11.85
CA ASN A 65 9.49 -15.04 10.60
C ASN A 65 10.98 -14.69 10.55
N ALA A 66 11.70 -14.74 11.68
CA ALA A 66 13.17 -14.71 11.67
C ALA A 66 13.80 -15.84 10.84
N ALA A 67 13.12 -16.98 10.63
CA ALA A 67 13.56 -18.08 9.77
C ALA A 67 13.04 -17.98 8.32
N VAL A 68 11.99 -17.19 8.06
CA VAL A 68 11.54 -16.85 6.69
C VAL A 68 12.32 -15.64 6.15
N VAL A 69 12.74 -14.75 7.05
CA VAL A 69 13.62 -13.58 6.82
C VAL A 69 15.11 -13.98 6.91
N SER A 70 15.44 -15.20 7.37
CA SER A 70 16.83 -15.67 7.31
C SER A 70 17.21 -15.95 5.86
N LYS A 71 17.83 -14.94 5.22
CA LYS A 71 18.59 -15.04 3.97
C LYS A 71 18.04 -16.11 3.04
N LEU A 72 16.86 -15.87 2.44
CA LEU A 72 16.56 -16.57 1.19
C LEU A 72 17.74 -16.25 0.28
N ASN A 73 18.52 -17.27 -0.06
CA ASN A 73 19.57 -17.11 -1.04
C ASN A 73 18.86 -16.72 -2.33
N ALA A 74 18.95 -15.44 -2.73
CA ALA A 74 18.20 -14.91 -3.87
C ALA A 74 18.46 -15.74 -5.15
N ARG A 75 19.62 -16.40 -5.28
CA ARG A 75 19.89 -17.36 -6.37
C ARG A 75 19.00 -18.60 -6.36
N ALA A 76 18.57 -19.07 -5.19
CA ALA A 76 17.67 -20.21 -5.05
C ALA A 76 16.20 -19.84 -5.28
N CYS A 77 15.89 -18.54 -5.27
CA CYS A 77 14.53 -18.01 -5.33
C CYS A 77 14.38 -16.97 -6.45
N PRO A 78 14.34 -17.38 -7.73
CA PRO A 78 14.18 -16.46 -8.85
C PRO A 78 12.93 -15.59 -8.73
N LEU A 79 13.05 -14.34 -9.17
CA LEU A 79 11.93 -13.41 -9.27
C LEU A 79 10.85 -13.94 -10.23
N THR A 80 9.58 -13.86 -9.80
CA THR A 80 8.39 -14.14 -10.60
C THR A 80 7.71 -12.86 -11.09
N LYS A 81 8.15 -11.71 -10.60
CA LYS A 81 7.73 -10.36 -10.98
C LYS A 81 8.94 -9.54 -11.39
N ARG A 82 8.75 -8.53 -12.25
CA ARG A 82 9.85 -7.61 -12.60
C ARG A 82 10.23 -6.73 -11.40
N MET A 83 11.51 -6.36 -11.32
CA MET A 83 12.02 -5.38 -10.37
C MET A 83 13.00 -4.44 -11.07
N PHE A 84 12.55 -3.21 -11.32
CA PHE A 84 13.37 -2.13 -11.88
C PHE A 84 14.12 -1.36 -10.79
N GLY A 85 15.34 -0.93 -11.07
CA GLY A 85 16.08 0.01 -10.21
C GLY A 85 16.85 1.04 -11.01
N TRP A 86 16.73 2.31 -10.63
CA TRP A 86 17.50 3.40 -11.25
C TRP A 86 18.87 3.55 -10.60
N HIS A 87 19.91 3.58 -11.42
CA HIS A 87 21.29 3.79 -11.03
C HIS A 87 21.73 5.20 -11.45
N ALA A 88 22.07 6.05 -10.49
CA ALA A 88 22.59 7.38 -10.77
C ALA A 88 24.08 7.34 -11.15
N HIS A 89 24.47 8.16 -12.12
CA HIS A 89 25.87 8.34 -12.50
C HIS A 89 26.80 8.56 -11.30
N GLY A 90 27.99 7.94 -11.36
CA GLY A 90 29.04 8.11 -10.35
C GLY A 90 28.78 7.41 -9.02
N THR A 91 27.67 6.69 -8.87
CA THR A 91 27.39 5.92 -7.65
C THR A 91 27.97 4.51 -7.72
N SER A 92 28.23 3.90 -6.56
CA SER A 92 28.71 2.52 -6.46
C SER A 92 27.55 1.53 -6.56
N SER A 93 27.80 0.40 -7.20
CA SER A 93 26.90 -0.77 -7.24
C SER A 93 27.33 -1.90 -6.29
N ALA A 94 28.33 -1.66 -5.43
CA ALA A 94 28.89 -2.69 -4.54
C ALA A 94 27.88 -3.29 -3.55
N SER A 95 26.80 -2.56 -3.23
CA SER A 95 25.75 -3.01 -2.32
C SER A 95 24.54 -3.64 -3.02
N TYR A 96 24.54 -3.74 -4.35
CA TYR A 96 23.37 -4.22 -5.09
C TYR A 96 23.25 -5.73 -4.96
N VAL A 97 22.03 -6.22 -4.76
CA VAL A 97 21.70 -7.65 -4.82
C VAL A 97 21.14 -7.95 -6.21
N TRP A 98 22.02 -8.36 -7.13
CA TRP A 98 21.68 -8.48 -8.56
C TRP A 98 20.57 -9.49 -8.83
N GLU A 99 20.49 -10.54 -8.04
CA GLU A 99 19.45 -11.56 -8.12
C GLU A 99 18.04 -11.03 -7.78
N SER A 100 17.98 -9.88 -7.10
CA SER A 100 16.74 -9.18 -6.76
C SER A 100 16.39 -8.06 -7.76
N LEU A 101 17.05 -8.01 -8.91
CA LEU A 101 16.76 -7.07 -10.00
C LEU A 101 16.51 -7.82 -11.30
N THR A 102 15.48 -7.40 -12.04
CA THR A 102 15.31 -7.82 -13.44
C THR A 102 15.83 -6.76 -14.39
N ASP A 103 15.82 -5.50 -13.96
CA ASP A 103 16.13 -4.35 -14.80
C ASP A 103 16.90 -3.28 -14.03
N LEU A 104 17.94 -2.75 -14.66
CA LEU A 104 18.68 -1.58 -14.22
C LEU A 104 18.49 -0.46 -15.25
N SER A 105 17.99 0.69 -14.81
CA SER A 105 17.90 1.90 -15.63
C SER A 105 19.06 2.84 -15.30
N TYR A 106 19.96 3.08 -16.26
CA TYR A 106 21.12 3.95 -16.09
C TYR A 106 20.69 5.41 -16.28
N PHE A 107 20.75 6.19 -15.21
CA PHE A 107 20.22 7.55 -15.16
C PHE A 107 21.35 8.58 -15.33
N SER A 108 21.37 9.39 -16.40
CA SER A 108 20.38 9.57 -17.49
C SER A 108 20.95 10.26 -18.74
N TYR A 109 20.21 10.22 -19.85
CA TYR A 109 20.33 11.16 -20.97
C TYR A 109 19.42 12.37 -20.73
N ASP A 110 20.00 13.56 -20.55
CA ASP A 110 19.23 14.78 -20.22
C ASP A 110 18.93 15.60 -21.49
N VAL A 111 17.66 15.59 -21.95
CA VAL A 111 17.28 16.12 -23.27
C VAL A 111 17.35 17.65 -23.34
N ASP A 112 18.08 18.16 -24.34
CA ASP A 112 17.96 19.54 -24.80
C ASP A 112 16.73 19.68 -25.71
N PRO A 113 15.70 20.46 -25.33
CA PRO A 113 14.47 20.60 -26.11
C PRO A 113 14.69 21.27 -27.48
N ALA A 114 15.74 22.08 -27.66
CA ALA A 114 15.98 22.80 -28.90
C ALA A 114 16.69 21.94 -29.94
N THR A 115 17.53 20.99 -29.51
CA THR A 115 18.42 20.24 -30.40
C THR A 115 18.18 18.73 -30.39
N GLY A 116 17.55 18.20 -29.34
CA GLY A 116 17.40 16.76 -29.10
C GLY A 116 18.67 16.08 -28.59
N ASN A 117 19.79 16.80 -28.44
CA ASN A 117 21.03 16.26 -27.89
C ASN A 117 20.97 16.14 -26.37
N ALA A 118 21.90 15.38 -25.81
CA ALA A 118 22.09 15.33 -24.36
C ALA A 118 22.83 16.58 -23.88
N THR A 119 22.24 17.31 -22.94
CA THR A 119 22.91 18.41 -22.22
C THR A 119 24.08 17.91 -21.37
N ASN A 120 24.04 16.63 -20.98
CA ASN A 120 25.04 15.95 -20.16
C ASN A 120 25.87 14.92 -20.96
N ALA A 121 26.10 15.14 -22.27
CA ALA A 121 26.74 14.18 -23.17
C ALA A 121 28.05 13.55 -22.64
N ALA A 122 28.85 14.29 -21.87
CA ALA A 122 30.07 13.78 -21.25
C ALA A 122 29.82 12.58 -20.31
N ALA A 123 28.70 12.55 -19.58
CA ALA A 123 28.32 11.46 -18.69
C ALA A 123 27.88 10.19 -19.45
N LEU A 124 27.54 10.34 -20.73
CA LEU A 124 27.13 9.26 -21.63
C LEU A 124 28.27 8.71 -22.47
N VAL A 125 29.46 9.31 -22.43
CA VAL A 125 30.62 8.79 -23.16
C VAL A 125 30.97 7.42 -22.60
N ASN A 126 30.87 6.39 -23.45
CA ASN A 126 31.21 5.01 -23.13
C ASN A 126 30.44 4.42 -21.92
N TRP A 127 29.23 4.93 -21.64
CA TRP A 127 28.44 4.48 -20.48
C TRP A 127 28.12 2.98 -20.50
N GLY A 128 28.00 2.38 -21.69
CA GLY A 128 27.81 0.94 -21.86
C GLY A 128 28.94 0.07 -21.30
N ASN A 129 30.14 0.65 -21.12
CA ASN A 129 31.30 0.01 -20.49
C ASN A 129 31.52 0.44 -19.04
N ASN A 130 30.56 1.16 -18.44
CA ASN A 130 30.60 1.45 -17.01
C ASN A 130 30.59 0.14 -16.20
N ALA A 131 31.38 0.07 -15.13
CA ALA A 131 31.50 -1.14 -14.32
C ALA A 131 30.15 -1.66 -13.79
N THR A 132 29.22 -0.77 -13.42
CA THR A 132 27.87 -1.13 -12.99
C THR A 132 27.06 -1.74 -14.13
N VAL A 133 27.14 -1.19 -15.33
CA VAL A 133 26.43 -1.72 -16.52
C VAL A 133 26.96 -3.10 -16.89
N LEU A 134 28.29 -3.27 -16.86
CA LEU A 134 28.91 -4.57 -17.10
C LEU A 134 28.52 -5.60 -16.02
N ALA A 135 28.49 -5.20 -14.76
CA ALA A 135 28.07 -6.06 -13.66
C ALA A 135 26.59 -6.48 -13.77
N ALA A 136 25.71 -5.56 -14.14
CA ALA A 136 24.28 -5.87 -14.37
C ALA A 136 24.13 -6.94 -15.46
N LYS A 137 24.77 -6.72 -16.62
CA LYS A 137 24.75 -7.69 -17.73
C LYS A 137 25.32 -9.05 -17.35
N ALA A 138 26.44 -9.07 -16.61
CA ALA A 138 27.07 -10.30 -16.16
C ALA A 138 26.17 -11.13 -15.22
N ASN A 139 25.22 -10.48 -14.54
CA ASN A 139 24.22 -11.13 -13.69
C ASN A 139 22.85 -11.32 -14.39
N GLY A 140 22.77 -11.13 -15.70
CA GLY A 140 21.54 -11.35 -16.46
C GLY A 140 20.47 -10.27 -16.25
N VAL A 141 20.84 -9.13 -15.66
CA VAL A 141 19.94 -7.98 -15.48
C VAL A 141 19.85 -7.21 -16.79
N ASN A 142 18.62 -6.94 -17.24
CA ASN A 142 18.38 -6.09 -18.39
C ASN A 142 18.85 -4.67 -18.08
N VAL A 143 19.57 -4.04 -19.01
CA VAL A 143 19.99 -2.64 -18.85
C VAL A 143 19.15 -1.76 -19.75
N ASN A 144 18.69 -0.63 -19.24
CA ASN A 144 17.97 0.40 -20.00
C ASN A 144 18.70 1.74 -19.82
N LEU A 145 18.63 2.62 -20.82
CA LEU A 145 19.05 4.02 -20.65
C LEU A 145 17.85 4.86 -20.26
N ALA A 146 17.92 5.53 -19.11
CA ALA A 146 16.90 6.51 -18.73
C ALA A 146 17.08 7.80 -19.54
N VAL A 147 15.99 8.40 -19.99
CA VAL A 147 15.99 9.62 -20.80
C VAL A 147 15.07 10.63 -20.12
N THR A 148 15.66 11.68 -19.57
CA THR A 148 14.95 12.67 -18.76
C THR A 148 14.61 13.90 -19.59
N PHE A 149 13.38 14.37 -19.46
CA PHE A 149 12.97 15.66 -20.03
C PHE A 149 11.90 16.32 -19.16
N PHE A 150 12.36 17.21 -18.28
CA PHE A 150 11.49 17.89 -17.33
C PHE A 150 11.18 19.30 -17.83
N GLY A 151 9.90 19.64 -17.95
CA GLY A 151 9.50 20.84 -18.68
C GLY A 151 8.14 21.41 -18.32
N THR A 152 7.86 22.58 -18.90
CA THR A 152 6.54 23.22 -18.90
C THR A 152 5.90 23.06 -20.27
N THR A 153 4.62 23.43 -20.40
CA THR A 153 3.90 23.41 -21.67
C THR A 153 4.66 24.16 -22.78
N ALA A 154 5.34 25.25 -22.47
CA ALA A 154 6.13 26.02 -23.44
C ALA A 154 7.39 25.25 -23.88
N ILE A 155 8.13 24.68 -22.92
CA ILE A 155 9.37 23.93 -23.20
C ILE A 155 9.07 22.66 -24.01
N PHE A 156 8.01 21.93 -23.66
CA PHE A 156 7.55 20.80 -24.46
C PHE A 156 7.14 21.24 -25.87
N GLY A 157 6.52 22.41 -26.02
CA GLY A 157 6.20 23.00 -27.32
C GLY A 157 7.42 23.26 -28.20
N THR A 158 8.55 23.67 -27.62
CA THR A 158 9.83 23.81 -28.34
C THR A 158 10.28 22.48 -28.94
N PHE A 159 10.27 21.40 -28.17
CA PHE A 159 10.72 20.09 -28.63
C PHE A 159 9.74 19.45 -29.62
N PHE A 160 8.45 19.36 -29.25
CA PHE A 160 7.44 18.73 -30.09
C PHE A 160 7.11 19.52 -31.36
N GLY A 161 7.41 20.83 -31.39
CA GLY A 161 7.35 21.66 -32.60
C GLY A 161 8.58 21.53 -33.51
N ASN A 162 9.64 20.83 -33.08
CA ASN A 162 10.91 20.72 -33.79
C ASN A 162 11.19 19.28 -34.24
N ALA A 163 10.82 18.97 -35.49
CA ALA A 163 11.02 17.63 -36.06
C ALA A 163 12.50 17.22 -36.12
N THR A 164 13.41 18.17 -36.33
CA THR A 164 14.86 17.91 -36.33
C THR A 164 15.33 17.49 -34.94
N ALA A 165 14.92 18.19 -33.88
CA ALA A 165 15.27 17.82 -32.51
C ALA A 165 14.73 16.43 -32.12
N GLN A 166 13.47 16.15 -32.48
CA GLN A 166 12.87 14.83 -32.26
C GLN A 166 13.65 13.71 -32.97
N GLN A 167 14.00 13.89 -34.24
CA GLN A 167 14.76 12.89 -34.98
C GLN A 167 16.21 12.75 -34.49
N THR A 168 16.86 13.85 -34.07
CA THR A 168 18.18 13.82 -33.42
C THR A 168 18.12 12.97 -32.16
N LEU A 169 17.12 13.20 -31.29
CA LEU A 169 16.96 12.41 -30.07
C LEU A 169 16.75 10.92 -30.42
N ILE A 170 15.81 10.58 -31.31
CA ILE A 170 15.57 9.18 -31.71
C ILE A 170 16.86 8.53 -32.23
N THR A 171 17.59 9.21 -33.10
CA THR A 171 18.85 8.71 -33.67
C THR A 171 19.88 8.43 -32.58
N ASN A 172 20.05 9.35 -31.62
CA ASN A 172 20.98 9.19 -30.51
C ASN A 172 20.58 8.03 -29.59
N LEU A 173 19.28 7.90 -29.26
CA LEU A 173 18.79 6.82 -28.41
C LEU A 173 18.96 5.44 -29.05
N VAL A 174 18.63 5.30 -30.34
CA VAL A 174 18.87 4.05 -31.10
C VAL A 174 20.37 3.72 -31.11
N ASN A 175 21.23 4.70 -31.37
CA ASN A 175 22.68 4.51 -31.33
C ASN A 175 23.16 4.06 -29.95
N HIS A 176 22.67 4.66 -28.86
CA HIS A 176 23.02 4.23 -27.51
C HIS A 176 22.58 2.80 -27.22
N VAL A 177 21.37 2.40 -27.60
CA VAL A 177 20.90 1.02 -27.38
C VAL A 177 21.76 0.01 -28.12
N VAL A 178 22.11 0.30 -29.37
CA VAL A 178 22.92 -0.60 -30.22
C VAL A 178 24.36 -0.67 -29.73
N THR A 179 25.01 0.48 -29.53
CA THR A 179 26.43 0.54 -29.17
C THR A 179 26.70 0.04 -27.77
N ALA A 180 25.80 0.31 -26.82
CA ALA A 180 25.91 -0.20 -25.47
C ALA A 180 25.40 -1.65 -25.35
N ASP A 181 24.78 -2.22 -26.40
CA ASP A 181 24.15 -3.56 -26.39
C ASP A 181 23.21 -3.77 -25.18
N VAL A 182 22.23 -2.87 -25.04
CA VAL A 182 21.31 -2.87 -23.89
C VAL A 182 19.90 -3.28 -24.29
N LYS A 183 19.02 -3.48 -23.30
CA LYS A 183 17.65 -3.97 -23.50
C LYS A 183 16.74 -2.89 -24.10
N GLY A 184 16.91 -1.63 -23.70
CA GLY A 184 15.94 -0.63 -24.13
C GLY A 184 16.15 0.76 -23.58
N ILE A 185 15.07 1.54 -23.64
CA ILE A 185 14.98 2.92 -23.20
C ILE A 185 13.88 3.05 -22.14
N ASN A 186 14.16 3.80 -21.10
CA ASN A 186 13.19 4.24 -20.12
C ASN A 186 12.99 5.75 -20.27
N ILE A 187 11.77 6.18 -20.56
CA ILE A 187 11.41 7.58 -20.81
C ILE A 187 10.87 8.19 -19.53
N ASP A 188 11.54 9.22 -19.03
CA ASP A 188 11.18 9.97 -17.83
C ASP A 188 10.91 11.44 -18.20
N PHE A 189 9.77 11.66 -18.87
CA PHE A 189 9.36 12.99 -19.32
C PHE A 189 8.30 13.51 -18.35
N GLU A 190 8.53 14.70 -17.78
CA GLU A 190 7.78 15.17 -16.62
C GLU A 190 7.41 16.65 -16.69
N GLY A 191 6.17 16.96 -16.33
CA GLY A 191 5.75 18.34 -16.06
C GLY A 191 4.50 18.78 -16.82
N ALA A 192 4.18 20.06 -16.64
CA ALA A 192 2.90 20.62 -17.04
C ALA A 192 2.70 20.56 -18.57
N GLY A 193 1.50 20.16 -19.00
CA GLY A 193 1.10 20.13 -20.42
C GLY A 193 1.49 18.86 -21.17
N LEU A 194 2.33 17.98 -20.62
CA LEU A 194 2.73 16.73 -21.29
C LEU A 194 1.55 15.76 -21.47
N SER A 195 0.79 15.50 -20.40
CA SER A 195 -0.35 14.58 -20.39
C SER A 195 -1.63 15.15 -20.99
N THR A 196 -1.63 16.44 -21.38
CA THR A 196 -2.79 17.14 -21.91
C THR A 196 -2.46 17.80 -23.25
N THR A 197 -1.88 19.00 -23.24
CA THR A 197 -1.60 19.82 -24.44
C THR A 197 -0.76 19.09 -25.48
N HIS A 198 0.26 18.34 -25.06
CA HIS A 198 1.22 17.70 -25.95
C HIS A 198 1.04 16.20 -26.09
N LEU A 199 -0.03 15.61 -25.55
CA LEU A 199 -0.23 14.16 -25.53
C LEU A 199 -0.15 13.53 -26.92
N THR A 200 -0.80 14.12 -27.92
CA THR A 200 -0.77 13.61 -29.30
C THR A 200 0.65 13.60 -29.87
N ALA A 201 1.39 14.71 -29.72
CA ALA A 201 2.75 14.82 -30.21
C ALA A 201 3.70 13.88 -29.45
N TYR A 202 3.51 13.74 -28.14
CA TYR A 202 4.29 12.84 -27.32
C TYR A 202 4.08 11.37 -27.71
N THR A 203 2.82 10.97 -27.93
CA THR A 203 2.48 9.61 -28.39
C THR A 203 3.08 9.35 -29.79
N ALA A 204 3.01 10.32 -30.70
CA ALA A 204 3.60 10.20 -32.04
C ALA A 204 5.13 10.07 -31.98
N PHE A 205 5.79 10.87 -31.13
CA PHE A 205 7.22 10.76 -30.90
C PHE A 205 7.62 9.36 -30.39
N LEU A 206 6.92 8.82 -29.39
CA LEU A 206 7.18 7.48 -28.87
C LEU A 206 6.92 6.38 -29.91
N GLY A 207 5.88 6.53 -30.74
CA GLY A 207 5.62 5.60 -31.86
C GLY A 207 6.74 5.61 -32.90
N ASN A 208 7.29 6.78 -33.21
CA ASN A 208 8.44 6.92 -34.12
C ASN A 208 9.71 6.32 -33.51
N LEU A 209 9.98 6.59 -32.23
CA LEU A 209 11.08 5.97 -31.49
C LEU A 209 10.96 4.44 -31.52
N ARG A 210 9.80 3.90 -31.17
CA ARG A 210 9.52 2.44 -31.19
C ARG A 210 9.80 1.85 -32.56
N THR A 211 9.27 2.45 -33.61
CA THR A 211 9.43 1.96 -34.98
C THR A 211 10.89 1.89 -35.39
N GLN A 212 11.64 2.97 -35.17
CA GLN A 212 13.06 3.04 -35.54
C GLN A 212 13.93 2.14 -34.66
N LEU A 213 13.64 2.04 -33.37
CA LEU A 213 14.37 1.18 -32.43
C LEU A 213 14.19 -0.31 -32.78
N LEU A 214 12.95 -0.76 -33.01
CA LEU A 214 12.67 -2.15 -33.34
C LEU A 214 13.18 -2.56 -34.73
N ALA A 215 13.30 -1.61 -35.67
CA ALA A 215 13.90 -1.86 -36.98
C ALA A 215 15.38 -2.24 -36.88
N VAL A 216 16.10 -1.73 -35.87
CA VAL A 216 17.54 -2.01 -35.67
C VAL A 216 17.75 -3.11 -34.63
N ARG A 217 16.91 -3.18 -33.59
CA ARG A 217 17.01 -4.18 -32.51
C ARG A 217 15.61 -4.68 -32.11
N PRO A 218 15.10 -5.75 -32.75
CA PRO A 218 13.70 -6.20 -32.63
C PRO A 218 13.22 -6.60 -31.22
N ASN A 219 14.14 -6.90 -30.29
CA ASN A 219 13.81 -7.32 -28.93
C ASN A 219 13.90 -6.18 -27.90
N SER A 220 13.98 -4.93 -28.38
CA SER A 220 14.11 -3.77 -27.49
C SER A 220 12.79 -3.43 -26.81
N GLU A 221 12.88 -2.88 -25.60
CA GLU A 221 11.72 -2.40 -24.85
C GLU A 221 11.76 -0.89 -24.66
N ILE A 222 10.56 -0.28 -24.60
CA ILE A 222 10.37 1.09 -24.16
C ILE A 222 9.49 1.07 -22.90
N SER A 223 10.02 1.56 -21.80
CA SER A 223 9.25 1.86 -20.59
C SER A 223 9.07 3.36 -20.42
N ILE A 224 8.05 3.77 -19.68
CA ILE A 224 7.78 5.17 -19.36
C ILE A 224 7.44 5.33 -17.89
N ASP A 225 7.99 6.38 -17.28
CA ASP A 225 7.68 6.80 -15.91
C ASP A 225 6.47 7.76 -15.91
N LEU A 226 5.52 7.48 -15.02
CA LEU A 226 4.24 8.17 -14.94
C LEU A 226 4.10 8.84 -13.57
N GLN A 227 3.98 10.16 -13.57
CA GLN A 227 3.56 10.88 -12.37
C GLN A 227 2.14 10.46 -11.96
N GLY A 228 1.95 10.21 -10.66
CA GLY A 228 0.66 9.78 -10.12
C GLY A 228 -0.52 10.67 -10.53
N SER A 229 -0.38 11.99 -10.43
CA SER A 229 -1.44 12.94 -10.83
C SER A 229 -1.76 12.94 -12.33
N ALA A 230 -0.79 12.57 -13.18
CA ALA A 230 -0.95 12.57 -14.63
C ALA A 230 -1.83 11.41 -15.13
N VAL A 231 -1.93 10.31 -14.38
CA VAL A 231 -2.71 9.13 -14.80
C VAL A 231 -4.22 9.40 -14.84
N ALA A 232 -4.68 10.48 -14.22
CA ALA A 232 -6.08 10.91 -14.24
C ALA A 232 -6.49 11.62 -15.54
N ALA A 233 -5.53 12.03 -16.39
CA ALA A 233 -5.84 12.70 -17.65
C ALA A 233 -6.48 11.71 -18.65
N ALA A 234 -7.69 12.02 -19.11
CA ALA A 234 -8.44 11.18 -20.04
C ALA A 234 -7.63 10.93 -21.33
N GLY A 235 -7.49 9.65 -21.70
CA GLY A 235 -6.76 9.24 -22.91
C GLY A 235 -5.23 9.18 -22.76
N TYR A 236 -4.65 9.70 -21.68
CA TYR A 236 -3.19 9.69 -21.48
C TYR A 236 -2.64 8.26 -21.50
N ILE A 237 -3.15 7.43 -20.59
CA ILE A 237 -2.73 6.03 -20.47
C ILE A 237 -3.15 5.21 -21.69
N THR A 238 -4.37 5.40 -22.20
CA THR A 238 -4.88 4.67 -23.36
C THR A 238 -3.97 4.87 -24.58
N ASN A 239 -3.52 6.11 -24.83
CA ASN A 239 -2.65 6.42 -25.96
C ASN A 239 -1.24 5.85 -25.75
N LEU A 240 -0.63 6.08 -24.58
CA LEU A 240 0.73 5.62 -24.28
C LEU A 240 0.83 4.09 -24.34
N ASN A 241 -0.15 3.36 -23.84
CA ASN A 241 -0.17 1.89 -23.83
C ASN A 241 -0.02 1.26 -25.23
N THR A 242 -0.36 2.00 -26.30
CA THR A 242 -0.21 1.53 -27.69
C THR A 242 1.23 1.59 -28.21
N VAL A 243 2.11 2.38 -27.57
CA VAL A 243 3.47 2.67 -28.06
C VAL A 243 4.58 2.30 -27.08
N VAL A 244 4.24 1.82 -25.88
CA VAL A 244 5.23 1.36 -24.87
C VAL A 244 4.99 -0.09 -24.42
N ASP A 245 6.05 -0.72 -23.93
CA ASP A 245 6.02 -2.09 -23.39
C ASP A 245 5.66 -2.08 -21.90
N LEU A 246 6.14 -1.09 -21.14
CA LEU A 246 5.89 -0.96 -19.70
C LEU A 246 5.43 0.44 -19.32
N LEU A 247 4.52 0.50 -18.37
CA LEU A 247 4.02 1.72 -17.72
C LEU A 247 4.44 1.67 -16.26
N ILE A 248 5.31 2.58 -15.82
CA ILE A 248 5.86 2.60 -14.47
C ILE A 248 5.20 3.74 -13.71
N LEU A 249 4.35 3.42 -12.74
CA LEU A 249 3.77 4.41 -11.85
C LEU A 249 4.84 4.84 -10.84
N MET A 250 5.22 6.12 -10.86
CA MET A 250 6.00 6.74 -9.78
C MET A 250 5.11 6.91 -8.56
N GLY A 251 4.97 5.84 -7.78
CA GLY A 251 4.16 5.79 -6.57
C GLY A 251 4.80 6.51 -5.38
N TYR A 252 5.39 7.69 -5.60
CA TYR A 252 6.08 8.50 -4.61
C TYR A 252 6.05 9.98 -4.97
N ASP A 253 6.65 10.81 -4.10
CA ASP A 253 6.64 12.27 -4.16
C ASP A 253 5.22 12.86 -4.25
N TYR A 254 4.25 12.22 -3.59
CA TYR A 254 2.92 12.81 -3.35
C TYR A 254 3.02 14.07 -2.49
N TYR A 255 3.97 14.07 -1.54
CA TYR A 255 4.35 15.19 -0.69
C TYR A 255 5.87 15.41 -0.86
N TRP A 256 6.29 16.50 -1.50
CA TRP A 256 7.71 16.63 -1.92
C TRP A 256 8.32 18.04 -1.85
N ALA A 257 7.56 19.10 -2.15
CA ALA A 257 8.04 20.49 -2.08
C ALA A 257 6.88 21.44 -1.73
N GLN A 258 6.41 21.35 -0.49
CA GLN A 258 5.20 22.04 -0.03
C GLN A 258 5.23 22.37 1.45
N ASN A 259 4.36 23.30 1.86
CA ASN A 259 4.24 23.78 3.24
C ASN A 259 3.45 22.84 4.17
N TRP A 260 3.07 21.65 3.69
CA TRP A 260 2.29 20.66 4.45
C TRP A 260 3.08 19.35 4.46
N PRO A 261 3.87 19.06 5.51
CA PRO A 261 4.60 17.81 5.63
C PRO A 261 3.65 16.61 5.55
N GLY A 262 4.10 15.56 4.88
CA GLY A 262 3.32 14.35 4.73
C GLY A 262 4.12 13.20 4.12
N PRO A 263 3.48 12.03 4.00
CA PRO A 263 4.10 10.81 3.51
C PRO A 263 4.52 10.94 2.05
N ILE A 264 5.70 10.41 1.70
CA ILE A 264 6.23 10.49 0.32
C ILE A 264 5.43 9.59 -0.60
N ALA A 265 5.11 8.39 -0.14
CA ALA A 265 4.32 7.39 -0.84
C ALA A 265 3.23 6.84 0.07
N PRO A 266 2.18 7.62 0.37
CA PRO A 266 1.04 7.12 1.12
C PRO A 266 0.40 5.95 0.35
N THR A 267 0.27 4.80 1.00
CA THR A 267 -0.36 3.62 0.38
C THR A 267 -1.84 3.89 0.13
N TRP A 268 -2.52 4.44 1.16
CA TRP A 268 -3.90 4.91 1.13
C TRP A 268 -3.98 6.38 1.54
N ASP A 269 -5.16 6.94 1.87
CA ASP A 269 -5.26 8.37 2.12
C ASP A 269 -4.42 8.85 3.31
N PHE A 270 -3.89 10.06 3.18
CA PHE A 270 -3.37 10.84 4.30
C PHE A 270 -4.36 11.98 4.64
N PRO A 271 -4.56 12.35 5.93
CA PRO A 271 -5.43 13.46 6.27
C PRO A 271 -4.98 14.77 5.60
N LYS A 272 -5.95 15.49 4.99
CA LYS A 272 -5.68 16.77 4.31
C LYS A 272 -5.40 17.87 5.33
N ALA A 273 -4.46 18.77 5.00
CA ALA A 273 -4.25 19.96 5.82
C ALA A 273 -5.42 20.93 5.62
N ALA A 274 -5.82 21.64 6.67
CA ALA A 274 -6.94 22.59 6.59
C ALA A 274 -6.71 23.69 5.53
N MET A 275 -5.45 24.01 5.25
CA MET A 275 -5.02 25.00 4.27
C MET A 275 -4.60 24.38 2.92
N ASP A 276 -4.82 23.08 2.74
CA ASP A 276 -4.65 22.36 1.49
C ASP A 276 -6.01 21.80 1.02
N PRO A 277 -6.84 22.63 0.35
CA PRO A 277 -8.18 22.22 -0.04
C PRO A 277 -8.17 21.11 -1.09
N ASN A 278 -7.08 20.97 -1.84
CA ASN A 278 -6.95 19.97 -2.89
C ASN A 278 -6.57 18.61 -2.27
N GLY A 279 -5.75 18.61 -1.22
CA GLY A 279 -5.17 17.38 -0.70
C GLY A 279 -4.16 16.79 -1.68
N HIS A 280 -3.67 15.61 -1.35
CA HIS A 280 -2.75 14.86 -2.19
C HIS A 280 -3.30 13.48 -2.52
N GLY A 281 -2.81 12.91 -3.62
CA GLY A 281 -3.14 11.55 -4.03
C GLY A 281 -2.50 10.48 -3.13
N ASN A 282 -2.73 9.24 -3.50
CA ASN A 282 -2.10 8.08 -2.87
C ASN A 282 -1.88 6.96 -3.90
N VAL A 283 -1.00 6.03 -3.55
CA VAL A 283 -0.59 4.93 -4.43
C VAL A 283 -1.77 4.08 -4.89
N SER A 284 -2.65 3.70 -3.95
CA SER A 284 -3.80 2.83 -4.25
C SER A 284 -4.77 3.46 -5.26
N ASN A 285 -5.07 4.75 -5.11
CA ASN A 285 -5.99 5.48 -5.97
C ASN A 285 -5.43 5.71 -7.37
N ASP A 286 -4.16 6.07 -7.48
CA ASP A 286 -3.53 6.30 -8.78
C ASP A 286 -3.36 4.98 -9.53
N LEU A 287 -3.01 3.91 -8.82
CA LEU A 287 -2.98 2.57 -9.38
C LEU A 287 -4.39 2.13 -9.83
N ASN A 288 -5.42 2.42 -9.03
CA ASN A 288 -6.81 2.14 -9.42
C ASN A 288 -7.22 2.88 -10.68
N THR A 289 -6.78 4.12 -10.85
CA THR A 289 -7.07 4.93 -12.03
C THR A 289 -6.29 4.41 -13.25
N LEU A 290 -5.00 4.12 -13.09
CA LEU A 290 -4.13 3.58 -14.14
C LEU A 290 -4.67 2.27 -14.71
N LEU A 291 -5.08 1.34 -13.84
CA LEU A 291 -5.56 0.01 -14.23
C LEU A 291 -6.92 0.00 -14.95
N ARG A 292 -7.63 1.13 -15.00
CA ARG A 292 -8.84 1.25 -15.85
C ARG A 292 -8.49 1.33 -17.33
N TYR A 293 -7.25 1.71 -17.64
CA TYR A 293 -6.82 2.04 -19.01
C TYR A 293 -5.57 1.26 -19.45
N ALA A 294 -4.88 0.60 -18.53
CA ALA A 294 -3.69 -0.19 -18.79
C ALA A 294 -3.90 -1.67 -18.42
N PRO A 295 -3.39 -2.62 -19.23
CA PRO A 295 -3.28 -4.01 -18.81
C PRO A 295 -2.32 -4.13 -17.63
N LYS A 296 -2.75 -4.78 -16.56
CA LYS A 296 -1.99 -4.94 -15.31
C LYS A 296 -0.61 -5.60 -15.54
N GLU A 297 -0.50 -6.45 -16.56
CA GLU A 297 0.72 -7.16 -16.97
C GLU A 297 1.79 -6.24 -17.60
N LYS A 298 1.46 -4.97 -17.85
CA LYS A 298 2.42 -3.93 -18.27
C LYS A 298 2.78 -2.94 -17.18
N VAL A 299 2.11 -2.98 -16.02
CA VAL A 299 2.24 -1.96 -14.98
C VAL A 299 3.29 -2.37 -13.96
N LEU A 300 4.23 -1.47 -13.67
CA LEU A 300 5.14 -1.57 -12.53
C LEU A 300 4.82 -0.47 -11.52
N LEU A 301 4.90 -0.80 -10.23
CA LEU A 301 4.78 0.17 -9.14
C LEU A 301 6.18 0.57 -8.65
N ALA A 302 6.60 1.81 -8.89
CA ALA A 302 7.86 2.33 -8.38
C ALA A 302 7.69 2.89 -6.95
N MET A 303 8.62 2.53 -6.07
CA MET A 303 8.59 2.86 -4.63
C MET A 303 9.83 3.67 -4.21
N PRO A 304 9.70 4.56 -3.21
CA PRO A 304 10.82 5.39 -2.77
C PRO A 304 11.68 4.65 -1.74
N TYR A 305 13.00 4.63 -1.93
CA TYR A 305 13.98 4.18 -0.94
C TYR A 305 14.56 5.36 -0.15
N TYR A 306 13.75 6.41 -0.04
CA TYR A 306 14.01 7.64 0.68
C TYR A 306 12.71 8.17 1.28
N GLY A 307 12.89 9.02 2.25
CA GLY A 307 11.91 9.87 2.85
C GLY A 307 12.28 11.34 2.68
N ARG A 308 11.57 12.19 3.40
CA ARG A 308 11.90 13.62 3.51
C ARG A 308 11.78 14.10 4.94
N ILE A 309 12.41 15.23 5.22
CA ILE A 309 12.43 15.91 6.52
C ILE A 309 11.99 17.36 6.31
N TRP A 310 10.91 17.76 6.95
CA TRP A 310 10.41 19.14 6.98
C TRP A 310 10.75 19.82 8.29
N ASN A 311 10.99 21.13 8.24
CA ASN A 311 10.84 21.98 9.42
C ASN A 311 9.35 22.23 9.63
N THR A 312 8.89 22.12 10.87
CA THR A 312 7.48 22.32 11.24
C THR A 312 7.31 23.46 12.24
N THR A 313 6.09 24.01 12.31
CA THR A 313 5.76 25.12 13.24
C THR A 313 4.72 24.74 14.29
N ASN A 314 4.11 23.57 14.18
CA ASN A 314 3.10 23.04 15.10
C ASN A 314 3.41 21.62 15.58
N GLY A 315 4.70 21.26 15.69
CA GLY A 315 5.15 20.02 16.30
C GLY A 315 4.77 18.75 15.54
N CYS A 316 4.23 17.76 16.26
CA CYS A 316 4.00 16.38 15.79
C CYS A 316 2.55 16.09 15.31
N VAL A 317 1.80 17.12 14.90
CA VAL A 317 0.43 16.95 14.38
C VAL A 317 0.47 16.44 12.94
N LEU A 318 -0.47 15.57 12.56
CA LEU A 318 -0.61 15.06 11.19
C LEU A 318 -1.90 15.58 10.55
N PRO A 319 -1.83 16.34 9.45
CA PRO A 319 -0.64 17.00 8.89
C PRO A 319 -0.15 18.18 9.75
N ALA A 320 1.14 18.45 9.69
CA ALA A 320 1.73 19.66 10.26
C ALA A 320 1.68 20.84 9.29
N ASN A 321 2.07 22.01 9.80
CA ASN A 321 2.46 23.18 9.01
C ASN A 321 3.99 23.18 8.92
N GLY A 322 4.52 23.38 7.72
CA GLY A 322 5.97 23.34 7.47
C GLY A 322 6.41 24.26 6.33
N ASN A 323 7.66 24.09 5.90
CA ASN A 323 8.28 24.87 4.84
C ASN A 323 8.36 24.10 3.51
N ALA A 324 8.21 24.80 2.37
CA ALA A 324 8.22 24.21 1.02
C ALA A 324 9.58 23.70 0.50
N ALA A 325 10.55 23.41 1.39
CA ALA A 325 11.88 22.94 1.01
C ALA A 325 12.38 21.84 1.98
N PRO A 326 11.79 20.63 1.92
CA PRO A 326 12.23 19.54 2.77
C PRO A 326 13.56 18.93 2.32
N ALA A 327 14.33 18.44 3.30
CA ALA A 327 15.57 17.70 3.04
C ALA A 327 15.28 16.23 2.74
N THR A 328 16.13 15.57 1.93
CA THR A 328 16.02 14.13 1.67
C THR A 328 16.53 13.30 2.86
N LEU A 329 15.78 12.26 3.23
CA LEU A 329 16.17 11.24 4.20
C LEU A 329 16.39 9.91 3.46
N THR A 330 17.62 9.52 3.15
CA THR A 330 17.85 8.18 2.57
C THR A 330 17.56 7.08 3.59
N PHE A 331 17.20 5.88 3.13
CA PHE A 331 17.01 4.75 4.04
C PHE A 331 18.27 4.44 4.87
N THR A 332 19.45 4.59 4.28
CA THR A 332 20.74 4.49 4.98
C THR A 332 20.84 5.46 6.16
N ASN A 333 20.45 6.73 5.97
CA ASN A 333 20.50 7.72 7.04
C ASN A 333 19.47 7.42 8.14
N TYR A 334 18.29 6.95 7.75
CA TYR A 334 17.26 6.49 8.68
C TYR A 334 17.75 5.30 9.52
N LYS A 335 18.36 4.28 8.90
CA LYS A 335 18.86 3.07 9.55
C LYS A 335 20.12 3.30 10.41
N ASN A 336 21.06 4.09 9.91
CA ASN A 336 22.25 4.46 10.68
C ASN A 336 21.87 5.20 11.96
N ASN A 337 20.84 6.05 11.89
CA ASN A 337 20.28 6.80 13.02
C ASN A 337 21.35 7.47 13.89
N VAL A 338 22.39 8.06 13.29
CA VAL A 338 23.52 8.68 14.01
C VAL A 338 23.05 9.76 15.00
N SER A 339 21.96 10.45 14.68
CA SER A 339 21.36 11.46 15.55
C SER A 339 20.50 10.91 16.69
N GLY A 340 20.09 9.65 16.63
CA GLY A 340 19.12 9.04 17.56
C GLY A 340 17.65 9.45 17.33
N TYR A 341 17.35 10.27 16.32
CA TYR A 341 15.99 10.81 16.08
C TYR A 341 14.99 9.76 15.58
N TYR A 342 15.46 8.62 15.08
CA TYR A 342 14.62 7.59 14.47
C TYR A 342 14.38 6.38 15.40
N SER A 343 14.75 6.49 16.68
CA SER A 343 14.61 5.39 17.64
C SER A 343 13.15 5.12 18.05
N ASN A 344 12.30 6.14 17.95
CA ASN A 344 10.88 6.09 18.32
C ASN A 344 9.99 6.38 17.11
N THR A 345 10.24 5.70 15.99
CA THR A 345 9.42 5.82 14.79
C THR A 345 7.98 5.42 15.07
N LEU A 346 7.03 6.26 14.65
CA LEU A 346 5.60 6.02 14.67
C LEU A 346 5.11 5.69 13.24
N ARG A 347 3.85 5.27 13.11
CA ARG A 347 3.24 5.03 11.80
C ARG A 347 1.85 5.64 11.74
N ASP A 348 1.58 6.36 10.65
CA ASP A 348 0.24 6.89 10.39
C ASP A 348 -0.68 5.73 9.96
N PRO A 349 -1.80 5.48 10.67
CA PRO A 349 -2.68 4.37 10.38
C PRO A 349 -3.55 4.61 9.14
N ASN A 350 -3.57 5.83 8.59
CA ASN A 350 -4.29 6.11 7.35
C ASN A 350 -3.40 5.79 6.12
N ALA A 351 -2.22 6.42 6.03
CA ALA A 351 -1.31 6.28 4.91
C ALA A 351 -0.45 5.01 4.96
N TYR A 352 -0.33 4.38 6.13
CA TYR A 352 0.58 3.26 6.39
C TYR A 352 2.04 3.61 6.07
N THR A 353 2.47 4.79 6.53
CA THR A 353 3.83 5.29 6.35
C THR A 353 4.46 5.60 7.70
N ALA A 354 5.73 5.24 7.85
CA ALA A 354 6.50 5.57 9.03
C ALA A 354 6.83 7.06 9.08
N TYR A 355 6.75 7.65 10.28
CA TYR A 355 7.10 9.03 10.52
C TYR A 355 7.78 9.23 11.87
N ASN A 356 8.52 10.32 11.98
CA ASN A 356 9.21 10.72 13.22
C ASN A 356 9.02 12.21 13.45
N CYS A 357 8.97 12.60 14.71
CA CYS A 357 8.95 13.98 15.14
C CYS A 357 10.12 14.21 16.09
N PHE A 358 10.90 15.25 15.82
CA PHE A 358 12.08 15.58 16.63
C PHE A 358 12.43 17.06 16.49
N THR A 359 13.23 17.57 17.41
CA THR A 359 13.67 18.96 17.40
C THR A 359 15.19 19.01 17.31
N ASN A 360 15.72 19.71 16.29
CA ASN A 360 17.13 20.04 16.21
C ASN A 360 17.31 21.52 15.82
N VAL A 361 17.26 22.38 16.84
CA VAL A 361 17.05 23.84 16.74
C VAL A 361 15.62 24.22 16.42
N VAL A 362 15.00 23.58 15.42
CA VAL A 362 13.57 23.73 15.08
C VAL A 362 12.86 22.39 15.11
N ASP A 363 11.55 22.42 15.30
CA ASP A 363 10.71 21.23 15.19
C ASP A 363 10.74 20.69 13.77
N LYS A 364 10.74 19.36 13.67
CA LYS A 364 10.79 18.64 12.41
C LYS A 364 9.87 17.44 12.40
N GLN A 365 9.41 17.14 11.20
CA GLN A 365 8.77 15.87 10.88
C GLN A 365 9.50 15.22 9.72
N SER A 366 9.74 13.91 9.84
CA SER A 366 10.21 13.10 8.74
C SER A 366 9.21 12.02 8.40
N PHE A 367 9.06 11.72 7.12
CA PHE A 367 8.28 10.58 6.63
C PHE A 367 9.19 9.71 5.76
N ILE A 368 9.10 8.41 5.92
CA ILE A 368 9.84 7.42 5.14
C ILE A 368 9.04 6.12 5.04
N ASP A 369 9.20 5.41 3.93
CA ASP A 369 8.70 4.06 3.80
C ASP A 369 9.64 3.07 4.51
N ASP A 370 9.28 2.58 5.69
CA ASP A 370 10.02 1.50 6.34
C ASP A 370 9.70 0.12 5.70
N PRO A 371 10.36 -0.98 6.11
CA PRO A 371 10.09 -2.30 5.54
C PRO A 371 8.63 -2.72 5.52
N TYR A 372 7.86 -2.35 6.53
CA TYR A 372 6.44 -2.66 6.62
C TYR A 372 5.60 -1.79 5.66
N SER A 373 5.91 -0.50 5.56
CA SER A 373 5.23 0.43 4.65
C SER A 373 5.44 0.00 3.18
N LEU A 374 6.65 -0.45 2.85
CA LEU A 374 6.96 -1.06 1.54
C LEU A 374 6.31 -2.42 1.33
N GLN A 375 6.30 -3.30 2.34
CA GLN A 375 5.60 -4.60 2.28
C GLN A 375 4.16 -4.42 1.80
N THR A 376 3.44 -3.45 2.37
CA THR A 376 2.05 -3.16 1.98
C THR A 376 1.93 -2.80 0.49
N LYS A 377 2.94 -2.12 -0.08
CA LYS A 377 2.98 -1.78 -1.53
C LYS A 377 3.36 -2.99 -2.39
N TYR A 378 4.22 -3.89 -1.91
CA TYR A 378 4.46 -5.18 -2.57
C TYR A 378 3.19 -6.07 -2.54
N ASP A 379 2.39 -5.99 -1.49
CA ASP A 379 1.09 -6.68 -1.44
C ASP A 379 0.14 -6.14 -2.51
N LEU A 380 0.13 -4.82 -2.77
CA LEU A 380 -0.64 -4.24 -3.88
C LEU A 380 -0.22 -4.79 -5.25
N ILE A 381 1.06 -5.11 -5.47
CA ILE A 381 1.52 -5.74 -6.74
C ILE A 381 0.79 -7.06 -6.97
N HIS A 382 0.62 -7.88 -5.92
CA HIS A 382 -0.10 -9.16 -6.01
C HIS A 382 -1.61 -8.95 -6.06
N GLN A 383 -2.14 -8.10 -5.18
CA GLN A 383 -3.57 -7.85 -5.05
C GLN A 383 -4.18 -7.25 -6.33
N ARG A 384 -3.35 -6.53 -7.09
CA ARG A 384 -3.73 -5.89 -8.36
C ARG A 384 -3.19 -6.62 -9.58
N GLY A 385 -2.44 -7.71 -9.39
CA GLY A 385 -1.89 -8.55 -10.45
C GLY A 385 -0.92 -7.81 -11.38
N LEU A 386 -0.14 -6.88 -10.83
CA LEU A 386 0.81 -6.07 -11.60
C LEU A 386 1.97 -6.91 -12.15
N ALA A 387 2.68 -6.38 -13.15
CA ALA A 387 3.86 -7.00 -13.73
C ALA A 387 5.04 -7.08 -12.73
N GLY A 388 5.08 -6.17 -11.77
CA GLY A 388 6.09 -6.12 -10.73
C GLY A 388 6.27 -4.75 -10.10
N GLY A 389 7.44 -4.54 -9.52
CA GLY A 389 7.81 -3.32 -8.80
C GLY A 389 8.98 -2.60 -9.44
N ALA A 390 9.28 -1.42 -8.91
CA ALA A 390 10.47 -0.66 -9.21
C ALA A 390 10.92 0.15 -7.99
N MET A 391 12.17 0.64 -7.96
CA MET A 391 12.70 1.41 -6.82
C MET A 391 13.42 2.70 -7.25
N TRP A 392 13.06 3.83 -6.65
CA TRP A 392 13.84 5.06 -6.69
C TRP A 392 14.51 5.34 -5.33
N ARG A 393 15.82 5.15 -5.19
CA ARG A 393 16.72 4.59 -6.20
C ARG A 393 17.75 3.68 -5.58
N LEU A 394 18.43 2.93 -6.45
CA LEU A 394 19.47 2.01 -6.04
C LEU A 394 20.57 2.72 -5.26
N GLY A 395 21.03 2.09 -4.17
CA GLY A 395 22.12 2.56 -3.32
C GLY A 395 21.68 3.46 -2.16
N TYR A 396 20.39 3.81 -2.03
CA TYR A 396 19.90 4.56 -0.87
C TYR A 396 19.79 3.71 0.41
N ASP A 397 19.83 2.39 0.26
CA ASP A 397 19.93 1.37 1.31
C ASP A 397 21.37 1.02 1.70
N ASN A 398 22.35 1.25 0.80
CA ASN A 398 23.80 1.14 1.02
C ASN A 398 24.26 -0.04 1.90
N GLY A 399 23.80 -1.26 1.58
CA GLY A 399 24.25 -2.49 2.23
C GLY A 399 23.36 -2.99 3.36
N TYR A 400 22.31 -2.25 3.72
CA TYR A 400 21.21 -2.80 4.50
C TYR A 400 20.38 -3.77 3.66
N THR A 401 20.11 -4.97 4.18
CA THR A 401 19.40 -6.00 3.42
C THR A 401 17.88 -5.88 3.50
N ASP A 402 17.35 -5.08 4.41
CA ASP A 402 15.92 -5.02 4.74
C ASP A 402 15.02 -4.96 3.49
N TYR A 403 15.31 -4.05 2.56
CA TYR A 403 14.52 -3.89 1.33
C TYR A 403 14.78 -4.98 0.29
N TRP A 404 16.00 -5.50 0.20
CA TRP A 404 16.34 -6.61 -0.68
C TRP A 404 15.64 -7.90 -0.24
N ASP A 405 15.63 -8.16 1.07
CA ASP A 405 14.93 -9.27 1.68
C ASP A 405 13.42 -9.17 1.39
N LEU A 406 12.83 -7.97 1.48
CA LEU A 406 11.41 -7.77 1.08
C LEU A 406 11.15 -8.08 -0.38
N ILE A 407 12.01 -7.64 -1.31
CA ILE A 407 11.84 -7.97 -2.73
C ILE A 407 11.80 -9.49 -2.89
N ASN A 408 12.76 -10.20 -2.32
CA ASN A 408 12.84 -11.66 -2.44
C ASN A 408 11.65 -12.36 -1.77
N ASN A 409 11.22 -11.87 -0.60
CA ASN A 409 10.11 -12.46 0.16
C ASN A 409 8.74 -12.23 -0.50
N ASN A 410 8.63 -11.29 -1.44
CA ASN A 410 7.37 -10.94 -2.08
C ASN A 410 7.32 -11.25 -3.56
N LEU A 411 8.40 -10.98 -4.29
CA LEU A 411 8.41 -10.95 -5.74
C LEU A 411 9.08 -12.19 -6.36
N SER A 412 9.48 -13.18 -5.54
CA SER A 412 10.08 -14.44 -5.98
C SER A 412 9.13 -15.63 -5.95
N ASN A 413 9.57 -16.77 -6.48
CA ASN A 413 8.86 -18.05 -6.37
C ASN A 413 8.94 -18.68 -4.97
N CYS A 414 9.73 -18.10 -4.07
CA CYS A 414 9.81 -18.47 -2.66
C CYS A 414 8.96 -17.56 -1.77
N ALA A 415 8.19 -16.63 -2.35
CA ALA A 415 7.31 -15.77 -1.58
C ALA A 415 6.33 -16.61 -0.76
N VAL A 416 6.38 -16.46 0.57
CA VAL A 416 5.50 -17.18 1.48
C VAL A 416 4.44 -16.21 1.99
N MET A 417 3.19 -16.46 1.62
CA MET A 417 2.06 -15.79 2.24
C MET A 417 1.91 -16.31 3.69
N PRO A 418 1.80 -15.43 4.70
CA PRO A 418 1.68 -15.87 6.09
C PRO A 418 0.44 -16.75 6.25
N CYS A 419 0.46 -17.75 7.14
CA CYS A 419 -0.67 -18.66 7.30
C CYS A 419 -1.94 -17.99 7.87
N ARG A 420 -1.83 -16.75 8.35
CA ARG A 420 -2.91 -15.90 8.85
C ARG A 420 -2.50 -14.44 8.69
N ASP A 421 -3.40 -13.60 8.19
CA ASP A 421 -3.22 -12.14 8.13
C ASP A 421 -4.57 -11.43 7.94
N THR A 422 -4.56 -10.12 8.14
CA THR A 422 -5.69 -9.22 7.90
C THR A 422 -5.56 -8.55 6.52
N ILE A 423 -6.65 -8.58 5.77
CA ILE A 423 -6.79 -7.94 4.46
C ILE A 423 -7.86 -6.85 4.50
N TYR A 424 -7.65 -5.82 3.69
CA TYR A 424 -8.56 -4.69 3.51
C TYR A 424 -8.88 -4.49 2.04
N ASP A 425 -9.92 -3.74 1.73
CA ASP A 425 -10.09 -3.20 0.38
C ASP A 425 -9.07 -2.08 0.07
N MET A 426 -9.18 -1.53 -1.15
CA MET A 426 -8.25 -0.53 -1.69
C MET A 426 -8.35 0.86 -1.02
N GLY A 427 -9.28 1.08 -0.10
CA GLY A 427 -9.33 2.24 0.80
C GLY A 427 -8.48 2.05 2.07
N GLY A 428 -8.00 0.83 2.34
CA GLY A 428 -7.27 0.51 3.55
C GLY A 428 -8.18 0.47 4.80
N PRO A 429 -7.60 0.44 6.00
CA PRO A 429 -8.34 0.14 7.23
C PRO A 429 -9.31 1.24 7.69
N LEU A 430 -9.07 2.50 7.30
CA LEU A 430 -9.73 3.67 7.89
C LEU A 430 -10.55 4.51 6.90
N LYS A 431 -10.51 4.20 5.60
CA LYS A 431 -11.18 4.98 4.56
C LYS A 431 -12.16 4.12 3.77
N ASN A 432 -12.96 4.80 2.96
CA ASN A 432 -13.89 4.13 2.09
C ASN A 432 -13.14 3.51 0.90
N TYR A 433 -13.69 2.43 0.34
CA TYR A 433 -13.16 1.85 -0.90
C TYR A 433 -13.22 2.83 -2.06
N LEU A 434 -12.53 2.48 -3.16
CA LEU A 434 -12.48 3.31 -4.35
C LEU A 434 -13.59 2.96 -5.33
N ASN A 435 -14.14 3.97 -6.01
CA ASN A 435 -15.04 3.79 -7.16
C ASN A 435 -14.35 3.08 -8.32
N ARG A 436 -15.14 2.41 -9.17
CA ARG A 436 -14.72 1.75 -10.42
C ARG A 436 -13.52 0.84 -10.20
N SER A 437 -13.53 0.11 -9.10
CA SER A 437 -12.51 -0.87 -8.76
C SER A 437 -12.94 -2.21 -9.30
N ASP A 438 -12.05 -2.87 -10.04
CA ASP A 438 -12.30 -4.21 -10.55
C ASP A 438 -11.03 -5.05 -10.43
N TYR A 439 -10.90 -5.83 -9.36
CA TYR A 439 -9.67 -6.57 -9.06
C TYR A 439 -9.97 -7.88 -8.34
N PHE A 440 -9.07 -8.84 -8.50
CA PHE A 440 -9.09 -10.09 -7.75
C PHE A 440 -7.68 -10.48 -7.34
N PHE A 441 -7.60 -11.25 -6.27
CA PHE A 441 -6.35 -11.80 -5.78
C PHE A 441 -6.58 -13.14 -5.10
N THR A 442 -5.52 -13.93 -5.05
CA THR A 442 -5.56 -15.30 -4.54
C THR A 442 -4.78 -15.39 -3.24
N ILE A 443 -5.42 -15.95 -2.23
CA ILE A 443 -4.87 -16.26 -0.92
C ILE A 443 -4.48 -17.74 -0.94
N ASN A 444 -3.17 -18.00 -0.91
CA ASN A 444 -2.62 -19.35 -0.92
C ASN A 444 -1.48 -19.50 0.09
N PRO A 445 -1.76 -19.40 1.40
CA PRO A 445 -0.76 -19.69 2.41
C PRO A 445 -0.36 -21.18 2.41
N PRO A 446 0.87 -21.50 2.84
CA PRO A 446 1.24 -22.88 3.16
C PRO A 446 0.50 -23.35 4.42
N GLY A 447 0.34 -24.66 4.59
CA GLY A 447 -0.29 -25.24 5.78
C GLY A 447 -1.54 -26.07 5.50
N GLY A 448 -2.45 -26.13 6.48
CA GLY A 448 -3.56 -27.10 6.61
C GLY A 448 -4.51 -27.26 5.42
N ASN A 449 -5.47 -28.17 5.53
CA ASN A 449 -6.26 -28.60 4.37
C ASN A 449 -7.32 -27.59 3.91
N ALA A 450 -7.75 -26.68 4.78
CA ALA A 450 -8.80 -25.70 4.49
C ALA A 450 -8.38 -24.30 4.91
N LEU A 451 -8.80 -23.31 4.12
CA LEU A 451 -8.54 -21.90 4.35
C LEU A 451 -9.84 -21.22 4.79
N SER A 452 -9.85 -20.60 5.97
CA SER A 452 -10.98 -19.82 6.46
C SER A 452 -10.81 -18.33 6.15
N LEU A 453 -11.92 -17.63 5.95
CA LEU A 453 -12.01 -16.18 5.82
C LEU A 453 -13.13 -15.67 6.72
N ARG A 454 -12.80 -14.80 7.68
CA ARG A 454 -13.74 -14.20 8.61
C ARG A 454 -13.70 -12.68 8.48
N PHE A 455 -14.85 -12.08 8.20
CA PHE A 455 -14.98 -10.63 8.11
C PHE A 455 -15.00 -10.00 9.51
N LEU A 456 -14.21 -8.94 9.67
CA LEU A 456 -14.21 -8.05 10.83
C LEU A 456 -15.16 -6.87 10.60
N SER A 457 -15.31 -6.44 9.36
CA SER A 457 -16.25 -5.39 8.96
C SER A 457 -16.66 -5.61 7.50
N PHE A 458 -17.88 -5.20 7.14
CA PHE A 458 -18.38 -5.29 5.78
C PHE A 458 -19.45 -4.22 5.51
N ASN A 459 -19.21 -3.36 4.52
CA ASN A 459 -20.09 -2.26 4.17
C ASN A 459 -19.87 -1.82 2.72
N PHE A 460 -20.69 -2.37 1.83
CA PHE A 460 -20.72 -2.12 0.38
C PHE A 460 -22.02 -1.44 -0.01
N GLU A 461 -22.06 -0.72 -1.14
CA GLU A 461 -23.32 -0.25 -1.70
C GLU A 461 -24.18 -1.43 -2.15
N ALA A 462 -25.33 -1.61 -1.49
CA ALA A 462 -26.21 -2.74 -1.70
C ALA A 462 -26.73 -2.79 -3.14
N GLY A 463 -26.40 -3.86 -3.86
CA GLY A 463 -26.88 -4.12 -5.22
C GLY A 463 -26.04 -3.50 -6.34
N PHE A 464 -25.02 -2.70 -6.01
CA PHE A 464 -24.15 -2.03 -6.98
C PHE A 464 -22.69 -2.50 -6.85
N ASP A 465 -22.21 -2.59 -5.61
CA ASP A 465 -20.87 -3.05 -5.29
C ASP A 465 -20.92 -4.46 -4.74
N SER A 466 -19.91 -5.28 -5.05
CA SER A 466 -19.91 -6.70 -4.69
C SER A 466 -18.53 -7.25 -4.36
N LEU A 467 -18.52 -8.18 -3.40
CA LEU A 467 -17.39 -9.06 -3.10
C LEU A 467 -17.82 -10.50 -3.37
N TRP A 468 -17.03 -11.21 -4.18
CA TRP A 468 -17.21 -12.64 -4.44
C TRP A 468 -16.02 -13.44 -3.94
N VAL A 469 -16.29 -14.65 -3.45
CA VAL A 469 -15.29 -15.58 -2.94
C VAL A 469 -15.39 -16.89 -3.70
N PHE A 470 -14.25 -17.43 -4.12
CA PHE A 470 -14.13 -18.65 -4.92
C PHE A 470 -13.21 -19.66 -4.19
N ASP A 471 -13.60 -20.94 -4.21
CA ASP A 471 -12.83 -22.06 -3.64
C ASP A 471 -11.83 -22.60 -4.68
N GLY A 472 -10.69 -21.92 -4.80
CA GLY A 472 -9.64 -22.29 -5.74
C GLY A 472 -8.76 -21.12 -6.16
N PRO A 473 -7.87 -21.33 -7.13
CA PRO A 473 -6.80 -20.39 -7.48
C PRO A 473 -7.24 -19.22 -8.38
N ASP A 474 -8.45 -19.25 -8.94
CA ASP A 474 -8.90 -18.29 -9.94
C ASP A 474 -10.43 -18.06 -9.95
N LEU A 475 -10.89 -17.21 -10.86
CA LEU A 475 -12.32 -16.88 -11.04
C LEU A 475 -13.13 -17.98 -11.77
N GLN A 476 -12.48 -19.03 -12.27
CA GLN A 476 -13.15 -20.21 -12.86
C GLN A 476 -13.49 -21.26 -11.80
N SER A 477 -12.88 -21.14 -10.62
CA SER A 477 -13.10 -22.00 -9.47
C SER A 477 -14.55 -21.86 -8.93
N PRO A 478 -15.07 -22.81 -8.15
CA PRO A 478 -16.42 -22.73 -7.60
C PRO A 478 -16.64 -21.48 -6.75
N LYS A 479 -17.65 -20.66 -7.08
CA LYS A 479 -18.03 -19.50 -6.26
C LYS A 479 -18.72 -19.97 -4.97
N ILE A 480 -18.14 -19.66 -3.83
CA ILE A 480 -18.63 -20.03 -2.48
C ILE A 480 -19.19 -18.84 -1.69
N GLY A 481 -19.12 -17.63 -2.22
CA GLY A 481 -19.67 -16.44 -1.58
C GLY A 481 -19.99 -15.31 -2.57
N SER A 482 -21.01 -14.53 -2.26
CA SER A 482 -21.44 -13.34 -3.00
C SER A 482 -22.08 -12.37 -2.04
N PHE A 483 -21.43 -11.24 -1.79
CA PHE A 483 -21.80 -10.32 -0.72
C PHE A 483 -21.87 -8.89 -1.21
N SER A 484 -22.84 -8.14 -0.68
CA SER A 484 -23.09 -6.72 -0.93
C SER A 484 -23.89 -6.17 0.26
N GLY A 485 -24.00 -4.84 0.39
CA GLY A 485 -24.68 -4.20 1.51
C GLY A 485 -23.87 -4.21 2.81
N THR A 486 -24.55 -4.19 3.94
CA THR A 486 -23.95 -3.93 5.27
C THR A 486 -23.90 -5.14 6.20
N SER A 487 -24.49 -6.27 5.80
CA SER A 487 -24.48 -7.48 6.61
C SER A 487 -23.10 -8.13 6.60
N ILE A 488 -22.51 -8.36 7.77
CA ILE A 488 -21.25 -9.11 7.90
C ILE A 488 -21.45 -10.52 7.32
N PRO A 489 -20.65 -10.92 6.32
CA PRO A 489 -20.71 -12.27 5.79
C PRO A 489 -20.37 -13.32 6.85
N PRO A 490 -20.99 -14.51 6.81
CA PRO A 490 -20.58 -15.61 7.67
C PRO A 490 -19.12 -16.01 7.40
N THR A 491 -18.50 -16.74 8.33
CA THR A 491 -17.16 -17.30 8.08
C THR A 491 -17.22 -18.25 6.87
N ILE A 492 -16.33 -18.02 5.91
CA ILE A 492 -16.24 -18.79 4.67
C ILE A 492 -15.06 -19.75 4.78
N VAL A 493 -15.23 -20.98 4.29
CA VAL A 493 -14.17 -21.97 4.27
C VAL A 493 -13.98 -22.47 2.84
N ALA A 494 -12.79 -22.29 2.30
CA ALA A 494 -12.35 -22.88 1.03
C ALA A 494 -11.72 -24.25 1.30
N SER A 495 -12.35 -25.29 0.77
CA SER A 495 -11.96 -26.69 0.97
C SER A 495 -10.71 -27.09 0.19
N SER A 496 -10.39 -26.35 -0.88
CA SER A 496 -9.13 -26.51 -1.63
C SER A 496 -7.90 -26.00 -0.88
N GLY A 497 -8.11 -25.26 0.22
CA GLY A 497 -7.04 -24.54 0.92
C GLY A 497 -6.51 -23.32 0.15
N VAL A 498 -7.16 -22.93 -0.94
CA VAL A 498 -6.86 -21.74 -1.76
C VAL A 498 -8.14 -20.95 -1.96
N MET A 499 -8.07 -19.62 -1.87
CA MET A 499 -9.24 -18.77 -2.02
C MET A 499 -8.94 -17.59 -2.94
N THR A 500 -9.79 -17.36 -3.94
CA THR A 500 -9.74 -16.13 -4.74
C THR A 500 -10.86 -15.20 -4.30
N ILE A 501 -10.51 -13.95 -4.03
CA ILE A 501 -11.44 -12.87 -3.70
C ILE A 501 -11.52 -11.93 -4.90
N LYS A 502 -12.74 -11.62 -5.35
CA LYS A 502 -13.03 -10.64 -6.40
C LYS A 502 -13.81 -9.49 -5.80
N VAL A 503 -13.37 -8.26 -6.04
CA VAL A 503 -14.06 -7.04 -5.65
C VAL A 503 -14.42 -6.26 -6.91
N PHE A 504 -15.66 -5.81 -6.97
CA PHE A 504 -16.18 -4.93 -8.01
C PHE A 504 -16.92 -3.77 -7.36
N THR A 505 -16.65 -2.56 -7.83
CA THR A 505 -17.37 -1.35 -7.44
C THR A 505 -17.78 -0.52 -8.64
N ASP A 506 -18.92 0.14 -8.55
CA ASP A 506 -19.51 0.92 -9.64
C ASP A 506 -18.94 2.36 -9.71
N GLY A 507 -19.62 3.26 -10.43
CA GLY A 507 -19.16 4.63 -10.64
C GLY A 507 -19.40 5.60 -9.48
N ALA A 508 -20.15 5.22 -8.45
CA ALA A 508 -20.71 6.10 -7.42
C ALA A 508 -20.72 5.44 -6.03
N THR A 509 -21.10 6.24 -5.02
CA THR A 509 -21.31 5.81 -3.61
C THR A 509 -20.26 4.86 -3.05
N VAL A 510 -19.21 5.43 -2.45
CA VAL A 510 -18.24 4.62 -1.69
C VAL A 510 -18.63 4.52 -0.22
N ARG A 511 -18.38 3.36 0.39
CA ARG A 511 -18.59 3.07 1.80
C ARG A 511 -17.34 2.49 2.44
N ALA A 512 -17.42 2.14 3.72
CA ALA A 512 -16.26 1.73 4.51
C ALA A 512 -15.60 0.41 4.05
N GLY A 513 -16.24 -0.35 3.16
CA GLY A 513 -15.65 -1.53 2.55
C GLY A 513 -15.54 -2.71 3.50
N PHE A 514 -14.41 -3.41 3.49
CA PHE A 514 -14.24 -4.60 4.30
C PHE A 514 -12.86 -4.69 4.95
N ALA A 515 -12.85 -5.30 6.13
CA ALA A 515 -11.66 -5.89 6.74
C ALA A 515 -11.95 -7.36 7.01
N ALA A 516 -11.02 -8.26 6.70
CA ALA A 516 -11.19 -9.68 6.94
C ALA A 516 -9.88 -10.35 7.35
N ILE A 517 -9.97 -11.43 8.12
CA ILE A 517 -8.83 -12.26 8.51
C ILE A 517 -8.95 -13.59 7.80
N TYR A 518 -7.89 -14.00 7.10
CA TYR A 518 -7.80 -15.37 6.59
C TYR A 518 -6.94 -16.24 7.50
N SER A 519 -7.17 -17.55 7.53
CA SER A 519 -6.32 -18.47 8.30
C SER A 519 -6.30 -19.89 7.74
N LYS A 520 -5.09 -20.46 7.65
CA LYS A 520 -4.78 -21.85 7.28
C LYS A 520 -3.74 -22.48 8.23
N CYS A 521 -3.40 -21.80 9.32
CA CYS A 521 -2.35 -22.24 10.24
C CYS A 521 -2.72 -23.61 10.87
N PRO A 522 -1.97 -24.69 10.61
CA PRO A 522 -2.23 -25.98 11.21
C PRO A 522 -1.83 -25.96 12.70
N GLY A 523 -2.72 -26.41 13.59
CA GLY A 523 -2.38 -26.74 14.97
C GLY A 523 -1.91 -25.60 15.87
N GLN A 524 -2.14 -24.33 15.51
CA GLN A 524 -1.95 -23.23 16.45
C GLN A 524 -3.19 -23.05 17.31
N LEU A 525 -2.99 -23.06 18.62
CA LEU A 525 -3.98 -22.72 19.64
C LEU A 525 -4.71 -21.44 19.21
N VAL A 526 -5.99 -21.55 18.87
CA VAL A 526 -6.84 -20.36 18.76
C VAL A 526 -6.89 -19.76 20.16
N ARG A 527 -6.41 -18.53 20.29
CA ARG A 527 -6.52 -17.75 21.51
C ARG A 527 -8.00 -17.38 21.67
N THR A 528 -8.79 -18.26 22.29
CA THR A 528 -10.16 -17.91 22.66
C THR A 528 -10.06 -16.98 23.86
N VAL A 529 -10.51 -15.74 23.72
CA VAL A 529 -10.74 -14.90 24.91
C VAL A 529 -11.90 -15.57 25.63
N ALA A 530 -11.61 -16.27 26.73
CA ALA A 530 -12.64 -16.88 27.55
C ALA A 530 -13.45 -15.74 28.16
N SER A 531 -14.63 -15.47 27.59
CA SER A 531 -15.53 -14.37 27.94
C SER A 531 -15.02 -12.97 27.62
N GLY A 532 -15.90 -12.11 27.09
CA GLY A 532 -15.58 -10.76 26.61
C GLY A 532 -15.23 -9.73 27.69
N ASN A 533 -14.33 -10.03 28.62
CA ASN A 533 -13.83 -9.08 29.63
C ASN A 533 -12.32 -8.85 29.48
N TRP A 534 -11.93 -7.59 29.31
CA TRP A 534 -10.56 -7.12 29.03
C TRP A 534 -9.58 -7.18 30.21
N ASN A 535 -9.99 -7.70 31.38
CA ASN A 535 -9.23 -7.63 32.63
C ASN A 535 -8.86 -8.99 33.26
N ASP A 536 -9.10 -10.13 32.60
CA ASP A 536 -8.79 -11.44 33.20
C ASP A 536 -7.31 -11.84 33.01
N PRO A 537 -6.64 -12.50 33.98
CA PRO A 537 -5.27 -12.97 33.82
C PRO A 537 -5.17 -14.04 32.73
N LEU A 538 -4.04 -14.04 32.02
CA LEU A 538 -3.76 -14.99 30.94
C LEU A 538 -3.68 -16.43 31.47
N VAL A 539 -4.62 -17.30 31.08
CA VAL A 539 -4.56 -18.73 31.35
C VAL A 539 -4.24 -19.51 30.07
N TRP A 540 -3.20 -20.35 30.11
CA TRP A 540 -2.84 -21.25 29.02
C TRP A 540 -3.45 -22.62 29.27
N GLU A 541 -4.40 -23.06 28.46
CA GLU A 541 -4.89 -24.45 28.49
C GLU A 541 -4.60 -25.18 27.18
N THR A 542 -4.11 -26.41 27.32
CA THR A 542 -3.84 -27.34 26.23
C THR A 542 -5.11 -28.14 25.92
N GLY A 543 -5.82 -27.81 24.83
CA GLY A 543 -6.99 -28.58 24.42
C GLY A 543 -7.36 -28.37 22.94
N THR A 544 -7.64 -29.46 22.24
CA THR A 544 -8.24 -29.48 20.91
C THR A 544 -9.72 -29.12 21.01
N VAL A 545 -10.15 -28.01 20.40
CA VAL A 545 -11.58 -27.64 20.35
C VAL A 545 -12.18 -28.13 19.02
N PRO A 546 -13.28 -28.92 19.03
CA PRO A 546 -14.01 -29.25 17.82
C PRO A 546 -14.71 -28.01 17.25
N LEU A 547 -14.76 -27.89 15.93
CA LEU A 547 -15.59 -26.92 15.23
C LEU A 547 -17.06 -27.29 15.43
N GLU A 548 -17.76 -26.66 16.37
CA GLU A 548 -19.22 -26.71 16.45
C GLU A 548 -19.85 -25.31 16.39
N SER A 549 -21.06 -25.30 15.82
CA SER A 549 -21.86 -24.21 15.30
C SER A 549 -22.29 -23.15 16.32
N ASP A 550 -22.21 -21.88 15.91
CA ASP A 550 -22.79 -20.73 16.61
C ASP A 550 -24.30 -20.91 16.85
N SER A 551 -24.70 -20.78 18.11
CA SER A 551 -26.07 -20.45 18.50
C SER A 551 -26.03 -19.40 19.61
N ALA A 552 -26.39 -18.17 19.25
CA ALA A 552 -26.88 -17.08 20.10
C ALA A 552 -25.97 -16.56 21.24
N LEU A 553 -25.34 -15.40 21.03
CA LEU A 553 -24.91 -14.52 22.12
C LEU A 553 -25.79 -13.25 22.12
N ILE A 554 -26.61 -13.13 23.17
CA ILE A 554 -27.45 -11.95 23.46
C ILE A 554 -26.55 -10.88 24.09
N MET A 555 -26.50 -9.67 23.52
CA MET A 555 -25.89 -8.51 24.16
C MET A 555 -26.79 -7.94 25.28
N PRO A 556 -26.28 -7.60 26.48
CA PRO A 556 -27.02 -6.77 27.42
C PRO A 556 -26.86 -5.29 27.07
N THR A 557 -27.95 -4.65 26.68
CA THR A 557 -28.07 -3.19 26.62
C THR A 557 -28.00 -2.61 28.04
N HIS A 558 -27.02 -1.75 28.31
CA HIS A 558 -27.03 -0.97 29.56
C HIS A 558 -27.83 0.32 29.36
N THR A 559 -29.10 0.31 29.74
CA THR A 559 -29.82 1.52 30.17
C THR A 559 -29.58 1.65 31.67
N ILE A 560 -28.81 2.65 32.09
CA ILE A 560 -28.70 3.01 33.52
C ILE A 560 -29.98 3.73 33.92
N VAL A 561 -30.93 3.00 34.50
CA VAL A 561 -32.02 3.59 35.28
C VAL A 561 -31.48 3.79 36.70
N VAL A 562 -31.09 5.01 37.04
CA VAL A 562 -30.81 5.37 38.43
C VAL A 562 -32.15 5.51 39.14
N THR A 563 -32.52 4.52 39.95
CA THR A 563 -33.57 4.67 40.96
C THR A 563 -32.93 4.64 42.34
N GLY A 564 -33.12 5.74 43.09
CA GLY A 564 -32.90 5.78 44.54
C GLY A 564 -31.52 6.19 45.00
N ILE A 565 -31.24 7.51 45.03
CA ILE A 565 -30.33 8.08 46.04
C ILE A 565 -31.08 9.21 46.72
N GLN A 566 -31.50 8.99 47.97
CA GLN A 566 -31.82 10.06 48.90
C GLN A 566 -30.55 10.44 49.66
N ASN A 567 -30.32 11.75 49.74
CA ASN A 567 -29.34 12.48 50.54
C ASN A 567 -27.89 12.52 50.03
N ILE A 568 -27.53 13.68 49.52
CA ILE A 568 -26.17 14.14 49.23
C ILE A 568 -25.58 14.68 50.54
N GLY A 569 -24.49 14.08 51.01
CA GLY A 569 -23.56 14.67 51.96
C GLY A 569 -22.18 14.77 51.32
N LYS A 570 -21.54 15.93 51.43
CA LYS A 570 -20.20 16.25 50.90
C LYS A 570 -19.17 15.15 51.21
N VAL A 571 -18.35 14.78 50.23
CA VAL A 571 -17.09 14.05 50.45
C VAL A 571 -15.93 14.91 49.98
N ASP A 572 -15.07 15.28 50.93
CA ASP A 572 -13.80 15.95 50.70
C ASP A 572 -12.80 14.98 50.06
N ILE A 573 -12.04 15.49 49.09
CA ILE A 573 -11.07 14.71 48.30
C ILE A 573 -9.73 14.69 49.04
N SER A 574 -9.31 13.52 49.51
CA SER A 574 -7.98 13.23 50.07
C SER A 574 -7.29 12.17 49.19
N PRO A 575 -5.95 12.21 48.99
CA PRO A 575 -5.26 11.39 48.00
C PRO A 575 -5.07 9.91 48.35
N THR A 576 -5.66 9.42 49.46
CA THR A 576 -5.59 8.00 49.82
C THR A 576 -6.89 7.55 50.47
N ALA A 577 -7.74 6.89 49.68
CA ALA A 577 -8.91 6.17 50.19
C ALA A 577 -8.83 4.70 49.76
N THR A 578 -8.74 3.81 50.73
CA THR A 578 -8.78 2.35 50.53
C THR A 578 -10.21 1.88 50.78
N VAL A 579 -10.86 1.26 49.79
CA VAL A 579 -12.17 0.61 49.97
C VAL A 579 -11.95 -0.90 50.00
N SER A 580 -12.35 -1.54 51.10
CA SER A 580 -12.33 -3.00 51.26
C SER A 580 -13.69 -3.58 50.87
N MET A 581 -13.74 -4.32 49.77
CA MET A 581 -14.81 -5.29 49.49
C MET A 581 -14.16 -6.67 49.44
N GLY A 582 -14.86 -7.69 49.97
CA GLY A 582 -14.34 -9.05 50.11
C GLY A 582 -13.71 -9.60 48.83
N ASP A 583 -12.57 -10.26 49.04
CA ASP A 583 -11.79 -11.12 48.15
C ASP A 583 -11.24 -10.57 46.82
N ALA A 584 -11.07 -9.25 46.68
CA ALA A 584 -10.13 -8.69 45.69
C ALA A 584 -9.60 -7.31 46.09
N THR A 585 -8.27 -7.16 46.13
CA THR A 585 -7.60 -5.87 46.32
C THR A 585 -7.28 -5.25 44.96
N ALA A 586 -7.94 -4.15 44.59
CA ALA A 586 -7.59 -3.39 43.39
C ALA A 586 -6.84 -2.10 43.80
N ILE A 587 -5.65 -1.88 43.23
CA ILE A 587 -4.89 -0.63 43.38
C ILE A 587 -5.23 0.26 42.20
N LEU A 588 -5.90 1.39 42.47
CA LEU A 588 -6.16 2.42 41.47
C LEU A 588 -4.93 3.34 41.36
N ILE A 589 -4.15 3.21 40.28
CA ILE A 589 -3.09 4.16 39.94
C ILE A 589 -3.65 5.13 38.91
N ILE A 590 -3.86 6.39 39.32
CA ILE A 590 -4.18 7.49 38.40
C ILE A 590 -2.85 8.17 38.06
N GLY A 591 -2.37 7.97 36.84
CA GLY A 591 -1.26 8.74 36.25
C GLY A 591 -1.75 10.07 35.69
N PRO A 592 -0.85 11.07 35.51
CA PRO A 592 -1.19 12.47 35.24
C PRO A 592 -1.97 12.72 33.96
#